data_AF-X1JPI9-F1
#
_entry.id   AF-X1JPI9-F1
#
_cell.length_a   1.000
_cell.length_b   1.000
_cell.length_c   1.000
_cell.angle_alpha   90.00
_cell.angle_beta   90.00
_cell.angle_gamma   90.00
#
_symmetry.space_group_name_H-M   'P 1'
#
loop_
_entity.id
_entity.type
_entity.pdbx_description
1 polymer ?
#
loop_
_entity_poly.entity_id
_entity_poly.type
_entity_poly.pdbx_seq_one_letter_code
_entity_poly.pdbx_strand_id
1 'polypeptide(L)'
;TADQLTLMTAAGNPPDITTIDVVWLAPLVYMGGLQPLDEFITPSFKSDMIEAAYEDGLLKGKLYALCWNPNPNALFYNKDLLKRAGFASPPTNMKEFDEQIAAISELGPDIYGTVIQSDLSTLAADYFHTWLWNFGGELVDEEGKVVVNEKGAVDALAWFKGVTDNKYSPKGQYIRDIRVLFSQRRAGFIIEGPWIAGILRGEGMKDEEWDLSTIPGSPIAGPLGYTQPA
;
A
#
# COMPACT_ATOMS: atom_id res chain seq x y z
N THR A 1 11.58 -5.12 15.95
CA THR A 1 11.56 -5.54 14.53
C THR A 1 11.26 -7.02 14.46
N ALA A 2 10.93 -7.55 13.28
CA ALA A 2 10.68 -8.98 13.11
C ALA A 2 11.89 -9.85 13.48
N ASP A 3 13.10 -9.41 13.16
CA ASP A 3 14.34 -10.10 13.55
C ASP A 3 14.48 -10.18 15.08
N GLN A 4 14.21 -9.08 15.79
CA GLN A 4 14.24 -9.06 17.24
C GLN A 4 13.20 -10.01 17.84
N LEU A 5 11.98 -10.02 17.29
CA LEU A 5 10.92 -10.91 17.76
C LEU A 5 11.29 -12.38 17.52
N THR A 6 11.79 -12.71 16.34
CA THR A 6 12.25 -14.06 15.98
C THR A 6 13.37 -14.53 16.93
N LEU A 7 14.35 -13.67 17.20
CA LEU A 7 15.46 -13.98 18.11
C LEU A 7 15.00 -14.17 19.55
N MET A 8 14.12 -13.29 20.06
CA MET A 8 13.58 -13.39 21.41
C MET A 8 12.76 -14.66 21.61
N THR A 9 11.92 -15.01 20.63
CA THR A 9 11.14 -16.25 20.63
C THR A 9 12.05 -17.47 20.59
N ALA A 10 13.05 -17.51 19.70
CA ALA A 10 14.00 -18.62 19.62
C ALA A 10 14.87 -18.77 20.88
N ALA A 11 15.17 -17.65 21.56
CA ALA A 11 15.91 -17.64 22.83
C ALA A 11 15.05 -18.01 24.06
N GLY A 12 13.74 -18.24 23.88
CA GLY A 12 12.82 -18.58 24.97
C GLY A 12 12.48 -17.40 25.89
N ASN A 13 12.63 -16.16 25.42
CA ASN A 13 12.26 -14.95 26.14
C ASN A 13 11.42 -13.99 25.27
N PRO A 14 10.28 -14.44 24.70
CA PRO A 14 9.40 -13.58 23.91
C PRO A 14 8.68 -12.55 24.81
N PRO A 15 8.20 -11.44 24.23
CA PRO A 15 7.26 -10.56 24.93
C PRO A 15 5.90 -11.24 25.17
N ASP A 16 5.17 -10.84 26.21
CA ASP A 16 3.82 -11.35 26.48
C ASP A 16 2.81 -10.90 25.41
N ILE A 17 2.92 -9.63 24.95
CA ILE A 17 2.10 -9.04 23.89
C ILE A 17 3.02 -8.23 22.98
N THR A 18 2.84 -8.35 21.67
CA THR A 18 3.61 -7.60 20.68
C THR A 18 2.76 -7.22 19.48
N THR A 19 3.19 -6.18 18.77
CA THR A 19 2.63 -5.81 17.47
C THR A 19 3.49 -6.44 16.37
N ILE A 20 2.83 -7.00 15.37
CA ILE A 20 3.47 -7.56 14.19
C ILE A 20 2.87 -6.95 12.94
N ASP A 21 3.69 -6.84 11.90
CA ASP A 21 3.16 -6.63 10.55
C ASP A 21 2.48 -7.92 10.09
N VAL A 22 1.40 -7.80 9.31
CA VAL A 22 0.61 -8.94 8.84
C VAL A 22 1.46 -9.96 8.08
N VAL A 23 2.48 -9.51 7.34
CA VAL A 23 3.40 -10.39 6.60
C VAL A 23 4.20 -11.33 7.50
N TRP A 24 4.31 -11.04 8.80
CA TRP A 24 5.03 -11.87 9.78
C TRP A 24 4.15 -12.88 10.51
N LEU A 25 2.82 -12.82 10.34
CA LEU A 25 1.90 -13.75 11.00
C LEU A 25 2.25 -15.21 10.66
N ALA A 26 2.33 -15.53 9.37
CA ALA A 26 2.55 -16.91 8.94
C ALA A 26 3.91 -17.48 9.43
N PRO A 27 5.06 -16.81 9.21
CA PRO A 27 6.34 -17.29 9.73
C PRO A 27 6.33 -17.53 11.25
N LEU A 28 5.74 -16.61 12.03
CA LEU A 28 5.69 -16.72 13.49
C LEU A 28 4.79 -17.87 13.96
N VAL A 29 3.67 -18.13 13.28
CA VAL A 29 2.83 -19.31 13.57
C VAL A 29 3.55 -20.60 13.20
N TYR A 30 4.20 -20.67 12.04
CA TYR A 30 4.91 -21.88 11.60
C TYR A 30 6.07 -22.26 12.53
N MET A 31 6.74 -21.29 13.16
CA MET A 31 7.76 -21.56 14.16
C MET A 31 7.23 -21.80 15.58
N GLY A 32 5.90 -21.79 15.77
CA GLY A 32 5.27 -21.98 17.08
C GLY A 32 5.42 -20.78 18.03
N GLY A 33 5.68 -19.60 17.49
CA GLY A 33 5.92 -18.38 18.27
C GLY A 33 4.67 -17.64 18.74
N LEU A 34 3.48 -18.01 18.26
CA LEU A 34 2.22 -17.35 18.60
C LEU A 34 1.22 -18.33 19.22
N GLN A 35 0.55 -17.88 20.27
CA GLN A 35 -0.54 -18.59 20.92
C GLN A 35 -1.85 -18.36 20.15
N PRO A 36 -2.65 -19.41 19.86
CA PRO A 36 -4.01 -19.25 19.36
C PRO A 36 -4.87 -18.44 20.32
N LEU A 37 -5.65 -17.52 19.79
CA LEU A 37 -6.47 -16.57 20.55
C LEU A 37 -7.94 -16.98 20.67
N ASP A 38 -8.35 -18.06 20.00
CA ASP A 38 -9.75 -18.49 19.87
C ASP A 38 -10.48 -18.57 21.22
N GLU A 39 -9.80 -19.03 22.27
CA GLU A 39 -10.37 -19.17 23.62
C GLU A 39 -10.62 -17.83 24.32
N PHE A 40 -10.00 -16.75 23.86
CA PHE A 40 -10.15 -15.40 24.42
C PHE A 40 -11.17 -14.54 23.66
N ILE A 41 -11.63 -14.98 22.48
CA ILE A 41 -12.52 -14.20 21.64
C ILE A 41 -13.97 -14.61 21.85
N THR A 42 -14.79 -13.66 22.29
CA THR A 42 -16.23 -13.86 22.39
C THR A 42 -16.91 -13.64 21.02
N PRO A 43 -18.10 -14.24 20.79
CA PRO A 43 -18.88 -13.95 19.60
C PRO A 43 -19.21 -12.46 19.44
N SER A 44 -19.47 -11.76 20.54
CA SER A 44 -19.74 -10.32 20.53
C SER A 44 -18.51 -9.51 20.11
N PHE A 45 -17.32 -9.89 20.57
CA PHE A 45 -16.09 -9.23 20.15
C PHE A 45 -15.83 -9.44 18.66
N LYS A 46 -16.02 -10.68 18.16
CA LYS A 46 -15.89 -10.98 16.73
C LYS A 46 -16.88 -10.17 15.88
N SER A 47 -18.13 -10.02 16.30
CA SER A 47 -19.13 -9.25 15.55
C SER A 47 -18.85 -7.74 15.51
N ASP A 48 -18.08 -7.23 16.46
CA ASP A 48 -17.69 -5.81 16.50
C ASP A 48 -16.46 -5.51 15.62
N MET A 49 -15.80 -6.54 15.07
CA MET A 49 -14.66 -6.39 14.18
C MET A 49 -15.07 -6.26 12.71
N ILE A 50 -14.23 -5.55 11.94
CA ILE A 50 -14.30 -5.60 10.47
C ILE A 50 -13.89 -7.02 10.04
N GLU A 51 -14.73 -7.66 9.23
CA GLU A 51 -14.56 -9.07 8.84
C GLU A 51 -13.18 -9.33 8.20
N ALA A 52 -12.78 -8.55 7.20
CA ALA A 52 -11.47 -8.66 6.56
C ALA A 52 -10.31 -8.51 7.57
N ALA A 53 -10.44 -7.59 8.52
CA ALA A 53 -9.43 -7.38 9.56
C ALA A 53 -9.36 -8.55 10.57
N TYR A 54 -10.47 -9.25 10.78
CA TYR A 54 -10.47 -10.48 11.56
C TYR A 54 -9.81 -11.63 10.80
N GLU A 55 -10.06 -11.73 9.50
CA GLU A 55 -9.48 -12.75 8.62
C GLU A 55 -7.97 -12.62 8.47
N ASP A 56 -7.42 -11.40 8.48
CA ASP A 56 -5.97 -11.14 8.49
C ASP A 56 -5.24 -11.83 9.66
N GLY A 57 -5.95 -12.10 10.76
CA GLY A 57 -5.42 -12.78 11.94
C GLY A 57 -5.51 -14.30 11.89
N LEU A 58 -6.19 -14.88 10.89
CA LEU A 58 -6.45 -16.30 10.77
C LEU A 58 -5.32 -17.02 10.03
N LEU A 59 -4.89 -18.15 10.59
CA LEU A 59 -4.03 -19.09 9.87
C LEU A 59 -4.39 -20.52 10.24
N LYS A 60 -4.52 -21.40 9.23
CA LYS A 60 -4.91 -22.82 9.45
C LYS A 60 -6.19 -22.97 10.31
N GLY A 61 -7.16 -22.07 10.11
CA GLY A 61 -8.46 -22.09 10.79
C GLY A 61 -8.43 -21.68 12.26
N LYS A 62 -7.35 -21.06 12.75
CA LYS A 62 -7.25 -20.50 14.11
C LYS A 62 -6.84 -19.04 14.07
N LEU A 63 -7.29 -18.27 15.06
CA LEU A 63 -6.91 -16.87 15.20
C LEU A 63 -5.60 -16.75 15.97
N TYR A 64 -4.61 -16.04 15.43
CA TYR A 64 -3.30 -15.85 16.07
C TYR A 64 -2.95 -14.37 16.33
N ALA A 65 -3.66 -13.44 15.69
CA ALA A 65 -3.49 -12.02 15.89
C ALA A 65 -4.83 -11.30 15.78
N LEU A 66 -4.94 -10.12 16.40
CA LEU A 66 -6.06 -9.22 16.22
C LEU A 66 -5.58 -8.00 15.43
N CYS A 67 -6.21 -7.74 14.28
CA CYS A 67 -5.94 -6.52 13.54
C CYS A 67 -6.52 -5.32 14.30
N TRP A 68 -5.64 -4.62 15.01
CA TRP A 68 -5.98 -3.42 15.78
C TRP A 68 -6.07 -2.15 14.93
N ASN A 69 -5.46 -2.15 13.73
CA ASN A 69 -5.39 -0.99 12.86
C ASN A 69 -5.24 -1.44 11.39
N PRO A 70 -6.35 -1.64 10.65
CA PRO A 70 -6.29 -1.92 9.22
C PRO A 70 -5.83 -0.67 8.48
N ASN A 71 -4.82 -0.82 7.61
CA ASN A 71 -4.23 0.32 6.90
C ASN A 71 -4.19 0.07 5.40
N PRO A 72 -5.34 0.09 4.71
CA PRO A 72 -5.35 -0.09 3.27
C PRO A 72 -4.71 1.11 2.57
N ASN A 73 -4.04 0.83 1.45
CA ASN A 73 -3.42 1.86 0.62
C ASN A 73 -4.44 2.48 -0.34
N ALA A 74 -4.53 3.81 -0.37
CA ALA A 74 -5.38 4.55 -1.31
C ALA A 74 -4.55 5.44 -2.24
N LEU A 75 -5.18 5.97 -3.30
CA LEU A 75 -4.56 6.96 -4.15
C LEU A 75 -4.80 8.36 -3.57
N PHE A 76 -3.78 8.95 -2.97
CA PHE A 76 -3.83 10.33 -2.47
C PHE A 76 -3.47 11.30 -3.59
N TYR A 77 -4.17 12.43 -3.66
CA TYR A 77 -3.96 13.42 -4.71
C TYR A 77 -3.97 14.86 -4.23
N ASN A 78 -3.15 15.70 -4.88
CA ASN A 78 -3.12 17.13 -4.65
C ASN A 78 -4.21 17.83 -5.47
N LYS A 79 -5.18 18.45 -4.78
CA LYS A 79 -6.35 19.07 -5.41
C LYS A 79 -6.00 20.24 -6.33
N ASP A 80 -5.01 21.05 -5.97
CA ASP A 80 -4.57 22.21 -6.77
C ASP A 80 -3.88 21.76 -8.06
N LEU A 81 -2.94 20.82 -7.97
CA LEU A 81 -2.23 20.29 -9.14
C LEU A 81 -3.21 19.63 -10.12
N LEU A 82 -4.14 18.81 -9.61
CA LEU A 82 -5.15 18.17 -10.44
C LEU A 82 -6.03 19.19 -11.18
N LYS A 83 -6.49 20.22 -10.46
CA LYS A 83 -7.29 21.31 -11.03
C LYS A 83 -6.51 22.13 -12.07
N ARG A 84 -5.25 22.45 -11.79
CA ARG A 84 -4.36 23.20 -12.71
C ARG A 84 -4.05 22.42 -13.97
N ALA A 85 -3.99 21.10 -13.88
CA ALA A 85 -3.87 20.21 -15.04
C ALA A 85 -5.19 20.06 -15.83
N GLY A 86 -6.29 20.67 -15.36
CA GLY A 86 -7.56 20.72 -16.08
C GLY A 86 -8.58 19.65 -15.69
N PHE A 87 -8.34 18.90 -14.61
CA PHE A 87 -9.22 17.81 -14.18
C PHE A 87 -10.03 18.18 -12.95
N ALA A 88 -11.32 17.80 -12.94
CA ALA A 88 -12.24 18.07 -11.84
C ALA A 88 -12.35 16.90 -10.84
N SER A 89 -11.84 15.72 -11.19
CA SER A 89 -11.97 14.51 -10.38
C SER A 89 -10.75 13.59 -10.58
N PRO A 90 -10.36 12.82 -9.55
CA PRO A 90 -9.28 11.86 -9.65
C PRO A 90 -9.62 10.75 -10.67
N PRO A 91 -8.64 9.97 -11.13
CA PRO A 91 -8.85 8.98 -12.16
C PRO A 91 -9.54 7.75 -11.59
N THR A 92 -10.45 7.18 -12.38
CA THR A 92 -11.18 5.96 -12.02
C THR A 92 -10.54 4.70 -12.62
N ASN A 93 -9.69 4.86 -13.63
CA ASN A 93 -9.03 3.79 -14.37
C ASN A 93 -7.62 4.22 -14.80
N MET A 94 -6.80 3.24 -15.21
CA MET A 94 -5.40 3.47 -15.58
C MET A 94 -5.22 4.42 -16.77
N LYS A 95 -6.16 4.44 -17.73
CA LYS A 95 -6.08 5.36 -18.87
C LYS A 95 -6.22 6.82 -18.42
N GLU A 96 -7.21 7.10 -17.57
CA GLU A 96 -7.37 8.43 -16.98
C GLU A 96 -6.18 8.78 -16.08
N PHE A 97 -5.64 7.81 -15.35
CA PHE A 97 -4.47 8.04 -14.51
C PHE A 97 -3.25 8.46 -15.34
N ASP A 98 -2.97 7.77 -16.45
CA ASP A 98 -1.88 8.09 -17.36
C ASP A 98 -2.04 9.49 -17.99
N GLU A 99 -3.26 9.85 -18.39
CA GLU A 99 -3.58 11.19 -18.89
C GLU A 99 -3.33 12.28 -17.83
N GLN A 100 -3.76 12.03 -16.59
CA GLN A 100 -3.63 12.99 -15.50
C GLN A 100 -2.18 13.14 -15.02
N ILE A 101 -1.41 12.06 -14.89
CA ILE A 101 0.00 12.17 -14.47
C ILE A 101 0.84 12.89 -15.55
N ALA A 102 0.55 12.68 -16.83
CA ALA A 102 1.23 13.38 -17.91
C ALA A 102 0.95 14.89 -17.84
N ALA A 103 -0.33 15.28 -17.79
CA ALA A 103 -0.75 16.68 -17.74
C ALA A 103 -0.26 17.41 -16.48
N ILE A 104 -0.25 16.76 -15.32
CA ILE A 104 0.31 17.34 -14.09
C ILE A 104 1.81 17.57 -14.23
N SER A 105 2.55 16.64 -14.84
CA SER A 105 4.00 16.78 -15.03
C SER A 105 4.37 17.92 -15.99
N GLU A 106 3.46 18.31 -16.89
CA GLU A 106 3.64 19.47 -17.77
C GLU A 106 3.51 20.83 -17.04
N LEU A 107 2.99 20.85 -15.80
CA LEU A 107 2.82 22.09 -15.04
C LEU A 107 4.15 22.73 -14.60
N GLY A 108 5.27 21.98 -14.62
CA GLY A 108 6.58 22.54 -14.34
C GLY A 108 7.68 21.48 -14.15
N PRO A 109 8.96 21.89 -14.23
CA PRO A 109 10.12 20.98 -14.22
C PRO A 109 10.32 20.21 -12.90
N ASP A 110 9.73 20.69 -11.80
CA ASP A 110 9.80 20.09 -10.47
C ASP A 110 8.43 19.61 -9.96
N ILE A 111 7.46 19.48 -10.87
CA ILE A 111 6.14 18.93 -10.62
C ILE A 111 6.06 17.55 -11.26
N TYR A 112 5.66 16.58 -10.45
CA TYR A 112 5.60 15.17 -10.79
C TYR A 112 4.16 14.73 -10.82
N GLY A 113 3.72 14.12 -11.91
CA GLY A 113 2.37 13.58 -12.04
C GLY A 113 2.06 12.57 -10.96
N THR A 114 3.00 11.65 -10.71
CA THR A 114 2.95 10.72 -9.60
C THR A 114 4.35 10.46 -9.07
N VAL A 115 4.47 10.10 -7.80
CA VAL A 115 5.75 9.65 -7.26
C VAL A 115 5.63 8.22 -6.76
N ILE A 116 6.39 7.32 -7.37
CA ILE A 116 6.41 5.88 -7.09
C ILE A 116 7.67 5.49 -6.32
N GLN A 117 7.56 4.51 -5.43
CA GLN A 117 8.69 3.99 -4.68
C GLN A 117 9.58 3.14 -5.59
N SER A 118 10.74 3.69 -5.96
CA SER A 118 11.64 3.13 -6.97
C SER A 118 13.06 2.92 -6.47
N ASP A 119 13.25 2.94 -5.14
CA ASP A 119 14.50 2.53 -4.50
C ASP A 119 14.67 0.99 -4.52
N LEU A 120 15.82 0.48 -4.08
CA LEU A 120 16.16 -0.96 -4.14
C LEU A 120 15.89 -1.72 -2.82
N SER A 121 15.02 -1.20 -1.95
CA SER A 121 14.60 -1.88 -0.72
C SER A 121 13.51 -2.91 -0.98
N THR A 122 13.34 -3.84 -0.02
CA THR A 122 12.22 -4.79 -0.03
C THR A 122 10.86 -4.08 0.04
N LEU A 123 10.79 -2.89 0.63
CA LEU A 123 9.57 -2.09 0.69
C LEU A 123 9.13 -1.60 -0.70
N ALA A 124 10.06 -1.39 -1.63
CA ALA A 124 9.70 -1.04 -3.00
C ALA A 124 8.91 -2.15 -3.70
N ALA A 125 9.17 -3.42 -3.37
CA ALA A 125 8.37 -4.54 -3.88
C ALA A 125 6.94 -4.51 -3.33
N ASP A 126 6.78 -4.17 -2.05
CA ASP A 126 5.45 -4.06 -1.40
C ASP A 126 4.57 -3.00 -2.07
N TYR A 127 5.11 -1.80 -2.30
CA TYR A 127 4.40 -0.74 -3.04
C TYR A 127 4.23 -1.04 -4.53
N PHE A 128 5.01 -1.96 -5.10
CA PHE A 128 4.82 -2.41 -6.48
C PHE A 128 3.64 -3.37 -6.63
N HIS A 129 3.28 -4.14 -5.59
CA HIS A 129 2.18 -5.13 -5.66
C HIS A 129 0.85 -4.51 -6.11
N THR A 130 0.54 -3.30 -5.64
CA THR A 130 -0.66 -2.59 -6.07
C THR A 130 -0.72 -2.38 -7.58
N TRP A 131 0.41 -2.05 -8.20
CA TRP A 131 0.50 -1.89 -9.65
C TRP A 131 0.49 -3.25 -10.35
N LEU A 132 1.21 -4.25 -9.81
CA LEU A 132 1.19 -5.61 -10.32
C LEU A 132 -0.25 -6.12 -10.51
N TRP A 133 -1.07 -6.01 -9.46
CA TRP A 133 -2.44 -6.50 -9.48
C TRP A 133 -3.38 -5.66 -10.34
N ASN A 134 -3.16 -4.35 -10.46
CA ASN A 134 -3.92 -3.49 -11.38
C ASN A 134 -3.77 -3.90 -12.85
N PHE A 135 -2.65 -4.51 -13.21
CA PHE A 135 -2.41 -5.06 -14.56
C PHE A 135 -2.75 -6.56 -14.66
N GLY A 136 -3.39 -7.13 -13.62
CA GLY A 136 -3.76 -8.53 -13.57
C GLY A 136 -2.57 -9.48 -13.49
N GLY A 137 -1.43 -9.02 -12.97
CA GLY A 137 -0.29 -9.87 -12.66
C GLY A 137 -0.38 -10.44 -11.25
N GLU A 138 0.39 -11.50 -11.00
CA GLU A 138 0.47 -12.17 -9.71
C GLU A 138 1.92 -12.66 -9.48
N LEU A 139 2.29 -12.92 -8.22
CA LEU A 139 3.61 -13.47 -7.87
C LEU A 139 3.61 -15.00 -7.95
N VAL A 140 2.53 -15.63 -7.49
CA VAL A 140 2.37 -17.08 -7.37
C VAL A 140 0.95 -17.48 -7.78
N ASP A 141 0.80 -18.46 -8.66
CA ASP A 141 -0.53 -18.96 -9.07
C ASP A 141 -1.20 -19.83 -8.00
N GLU A 142 -2.45 -20.25 -8.26
CA GLU A 142 -3.26 -21.08 -7.34
C GLU A 142 -2.58 -22.43 -7.04
N GLU A 143 -1.72 -22.93 -7.93
CA GLU A 143 -0.94 -24.16 -7.76
C GLU A 143 0.38 -23.95 -7.00
N GLY A 144 0.70 -22.72 -6.60
CA GLY A 144 1.91 -22.40 -5.83
C GLY A 144 3.15 -22.22 -6.70
N LYS A 145 3.01 -22.06 -8.02
CA LYS A 145 4.12 -21.81 -8.93
C LYS A 145 4.34 -20.32 -9.11
N VAL A 146 5.61 -19.93 -9.17
CA VAL A 146 6.03 -18.53 -9.39
C VAL A 146 5.68 -18.09 -10.81
N VAL A 147 4.90 -17.01 -10.94
CA VAL A 147 4.36 -16.47 -12.21
C VAL A 147 4.68 -14.99 -12.46
N VAL A 148 5.71 -14.47 -11.79
CA VAL A 148 6.19 -13.07 -11.89
C VAL A 148 6.56 -12.58 -13.29
N ASN A 149 6.64 -13.46 -14.29
CA ASN A 149 6.99 -13.16 -15.67
C ASN A 149 5.82 -13.27 -16.65
N GLU A 150 4.60 -13.46 -16.15
CA GLU A 150 3.40 -13.47 -16.98
C GLU A 150 3.04 -12.06 -17.49
N LYS A 151 2.12 -12.01 -18.46
CA LYS A 151 1.79 -10.79 -19.20
C LYS A 151 1.44 -9.63 -18.26
N GLY A 152 0.60 -9.84 -17.25
CA GLY A 152 0.20 -8.78 -16.31
C GLY A 152 1.38 -8.22 -15.52
N ALA A 153 2.29 -9.07 -15.05
CA ALA A 153 3.49 -8.66 -14.33
C ALA A 153 4.49 -7.90 -15.22
N VAL A 154 4.68 -8.38 -16.46
CA VAL A 154 5.53 -7.71 -17.46
C VAL A 154 4.95 -6.34 -17.83
N ASP A 155 3.64 -6.24 -18.03
CA ASP A 155 2.97 -4.98 -18.35
C ASP A 155 3.04 -3.98 -17.18
N ALA A 156 2.84 -4.44 -15.94
CA ALA A 156 2.98 -3.62 -14.75
C ALA A 156 4.39 -3.02 -14.63
N LEU A 157 5.43 -3.84 -14.81
CA LEU A 157 6.81 -3.38 -14.73
C LEU A 157 7.17 -2.46 -15.89
N ALA A 158 6.66 -2.73 -17.10
CA ALA A 158 6.84 -1.86 -18.26
C ALA A 158 6.20 -0.48 -18.03
N TRP A 159 4.99 -0.43 -17.49
CA TRP A 159 4.33 0.82 -17.10
C TRP A 159 5.11 1.56 -16.01
N PHE A 160 5.55 0.85 -14.96
CA PHE A 160 6.32 1.41 -13.85
C PHE A 160 7.65 2.03 -14.32
N LYS A 161 8.33 1.36 -15.26
CA LYS A 161 9.50 1.89 -15.95
C LYS A 161 9.14 3.13 -16.79
N GLY A 162 8.01 3.11 -17.50
CA GLY A 162 7.52 4.23 -18.29
C GLY A 162 7.29 5.50 -17.47
N VAL A 163 6.70 5.39 -16.28
CA VAL A 163 6.51 6.51 -15.33
C VAL A 163 7.85 7.21 -15.04
N THR A 164 8.90 6.42 -14.83
CA THR A 164 10.24 6.91 -14.55
C THR A 164 10.93 7.48 -15.79
N ASP A 165 10.85 6.79 -16.94
CA ASP A 165 11.51 7.20 -18.18
C ASP A 165 10.90 8.48 -18.75
N ASN A 166 9.59 8.67 -18.60
CA ASN A 166 8.87 9.90 -18.95
C ASN A 166 9.06 11.04 -17.92
N LYS A 167 9.82 10.79 -16.84
CA LYS A 167 10.08 11.76 -15.75
C LYS A 167 8.84 12.19 -14.98
N TYR A 168 7.77 11.39 -15.01
CA TYR A 168 6.59 11.65 -14.18
C TYR A 168 6.89 11.44 -12.71
N SER A 169 7.87 10.60 -12.39
CA SER A 169 8.44 10.38 -11.05
C SER A 169 9.96 10.50 -11.07
N PRO A 170 10.61 11.06 -10.03
CA PRO A 170 12.05 10.95 -9.84
C PRO A 170 12.49 9.50 -9.62
N LYS A 171 13.73 9.17 -9.98
CA LYS A 171 14.32 7.85 -9.76
C LYS A 171 14.73 7.63 -8.30
N GLY A 172 14.67 6.38 -7.86
CA GLY A 172 15.26 5.94 -6.59
C GLY A 172 14.57 6.50 -5.35
N GLN A 173 13.30 6.89 -5.46
CA GLN A 173 12.58 7.50 -4.34
C GLN A 173 12.25 6.45 -3.30
N TYR A 174 12.67 6.71 -2.06
CA TYR A 174 12.21 5.98 -0.89
C TYR A 174 10.95 6.65 -0.33
N ILE A 175 10.09 5.88 0.33
CA ILE A 175 8.76 6.35 0.75
C ILE A 175 8.77 7.67 1.53
N ARG A 176 9.81 7.94 2.35
CA ARG A 176 9.90 9.21 3.09
C ARG A 176 10.10 10.42 2.17
N ASP A 177 10.88 10.27 1.10
CA ASP A 177 11.12 11.33 0.12
C ASP A 177 9.85 11.62 -0.69
N ILE A 178 9.09 10.57 -1.02
CA ILE A 178 7.77 10.67 -1.67
C ILE A 178 6.82 11.56 -0.88
N ARG A 179 6.74 11.32 0.44
CA ARG A 179 5.87 12.09 1.35
C ARG A 179 6.26 13.56 1.39
N VAL A 180 7.56 13.85 1.38
CA VAL A 180 8.08 15.23 1.35
C VAL A 180 7.74 15.92 0.03
N LEU A 181 7.88 15.23 -1.11
CA LEU A 181 7.49 15.80 -2.41
C LEU A 181 5.99 16.12 -2.46
N PHE A 182 5.15 15.25 -1.93
CA PHE A 182 3.71 15.48 -1.87
C PHE A 182 3.36 16.65 -0.93
N SER A 183 3.93 16.71 0.27
CA SER A 183 3.69 17.82 1.22
C SER A 183 4.16 19.17 0.68
N GLN A 184 5.20 19.19 -0.15
CA GLN A 184 5.69 20.38 -0.86
C GLN A 184 4.83 20.77 -2.07
N ARG A 185 3.70 20.10 -2.32
CA ARG A 185 2.83 20.30 -3.50
C ARG A 185 3.57 20.09 -4.82
N ARG A 186 4.49 19.12 -4.85
CA ARG A 186 5.28 18.73 -6.03
C ARG A 186 4.88 17.40 -6.64
N ALA A 187 4.02 16.63 -5.98
CA ALA A 187 3.49 15.37 -6.51
C ALA A 187 1.97 15.46 -6.68
N GLY A 188 1.47 15.11 -7.86
CA GLY A 188 0.04 15.05 -8.17
C GLY A 188 -0.63 13.89 -7.44
N PHE A 189 -0.05 12.70 -7.53
CA PHE A 189 -0.57 11.46 -6.95
C PHE A 189 0.49 10.65 -6.23
N ILE A 190 0.13 10.05 -5.09
CA ILE A 190 0.93 9.04 -4.38
C ILE A 190 0.02 7.90 -3.89
N ILE A 191 0.57 6.70 -3.76
CA ILE A 191 -0.09 5.62 -3.02
C ILE A 191 0.42 5.63 -1.58
N GLU A 192 -0.49 5.71 -0.63
CA GLU A 192 -0.16 5.73 0.79
C GLU A 192 -1.29 5.14 1.64
N GLY A 193 -0.98 4.86 2.91
CA GLY A 193 -1.95 4.45 3.91
C GLY A 193 -2.49 5.64 4.73
N PRO A 194 -3.49 5.41 5.59
CA PRO A 194 -4.18 6.47 6.34
C PRO A 194 -3.25 7.30 7.26
N TRP A 195 -2.11 6.75 7.68
CA TRP A 195 -1.11 7.47 8.50
C TRP A 195 -0.55 8.72 7.81
N ILE A 196 -0.61 8.81 6.47
CA ILE A 196 -0.08 9.94 5.71
C ILE A 196 -0.72 11.26 6.13
N ALA A 197 -1.99 11.26 6.52
CA ALA A 197 -2.71 12.46 6.95
C ALA A 197 -2.00 13.16 8.13
N GLY A 198 -1.53 12.38 9.12
CA GLY A 198 -0.78 12.92 10.25
C GLY A 198 0.58 13.51 9.85
N ILE A 199 1.26 12.85 8.92
CA ILE A 199 2.55 13.30 8.38
C ILE A 199 2.36 14.61 7.60
N LEU A 200 1.38 14.67 6.69
CA LEU A 200 1.11 15.86 5.89
C LEU A 200 0.78 17.09 6.75
N ARG A 201 -0.02 16.91 7.82
CA ARG A 201 -0.28 17.98 8.79
C ARG A 201 1.00 18.42 9.50
N GLY A 202 1.85 17.47 9.90
CA GLY A 202 3.16 17.75 10.51
C GLY A 202 4.10 18.53 9.58
N GLU A 203 4.02 18.28 8.28
CA GLU A 203 4.75 18.97 7.22
C GLU A 203 4.06 20.28 6.74
N GLY A 204 2.96 20.69 7.40
CA GLY A 204 2.28 21.97 7.12
C GLY A 204 1.35 21.97 5.92
N MET A 205 0.93 20.80 5.42
CA MET A 205 -0.14 20.68 4.43
C MET A 205 -1.48 20.55 5.13
N LYS A 206 -2.48 21.31 4.67
CA LYS A 206 -3.84 21.33 5.23
C LYS A 206 -4.70 20.24 4.60
N ASP A 207 -5.67 19.74 5.34
CA ASP A 207 -6.58 18.68 4.88
C ASP A 207 -7.39 19.07 3.64
N GLU A 208 -7.65 20.36 3.41
CA GLU A 208 -8.39 20.82 2.24
C GLU A 208 -7.54 20.81 0.95
N GLU A 209 -6.21 20.65 1.04
CA GLU A 209 -5.29 20.67 -0.10
C GLU A 209 -5.18 19.32 -0.82
N TRP A 210 -5.61 18.23 -0.17
CA TRP A 210 -5.55 16.88 -0.71
C TRP A 210 -6.87 16.13 -0.51
N ASP A 211 -7.04 15.05 -1.25
CA ASP A 211 -8.05 14.02 -0.98
C ASP A 211 -7.45 12.64 -1.27
N LEU A 212 -8.25 11.61 -1.08
CA LEU A 212 -7.96 10.27 -1.57
C LEU A 212 -9.08 9.74 -2.48
N SER A 213 -8.72 8.81 -3.35
CA SER A 213 -9.64 8.00 -4.14
C SER A 213 -9.25 6.52 -4.04
N THR A 214 -10.10 5.65 -4.61
CA THR A 214 -9.67 4.30 -4.93
C THR A 214 -8.46 4.34 -5.86
N ILE A 215 -7.63 3.31 -5.76
CA ILE A 215 -6.55 3.12 -6.73
C ILE A 215 -7.20 2.83 -8.10
N PRO A 216 -6.71 3.44 -9.21
CA PRO A 216 -7.38 3.34 -10.50
C PRO A 216 -7.43 1.89 -10.98
N GLY A 217 -8.59 1.44 -11.46
CA GLY A 217 -8.77 0.03 -11.88
C GLY A 217 -8.97 -0.97 -10.75
N SER A 218 -8.99 -0.53 -9.48
CA SER A 218 -9.38 -1.40 -8.36
C SER A 218 -10.83 -1.89 -8.53
N PRO A 219 -11.10 -3.20 -8.40
CA PRO A 219 -12.46 -3.73 -8.43
C PRO A 219 -13.26 -3.35 -7.17
N ILE A 220 -12.58 -2.86 -6.12
CA ILE A 220 -13.20 -2.44 -4.86
C ILE A 220 -13.62 -0.97 -4.98
N ALA A 221 -14.94 -0.74 -5.06
CA ALA A 221 -15.54 0.58 -4.95
C ALA A 221 -15.73 0.96 -3.46
N GLY A 222 -14.91 1.87 -2.93
CA GLY A 222 -15.04 2.38 -1.56
C GLY A 222 -13.80 3.14 -1.07
N PRO A 223 -13.86 3.84 0.08
CA PRO A 223 -12.72 4.58 0.65
C PRO A 223 -11.63 3.67 1.24
N LEU A 224 -11.86 2.36 1.26
CA LEU A 224 -10.90 1.37 1.73
C LEU A 224 -10.15 0.84 0.53
N GLY A 225 -8.87 1.18 0.49
CA GLY A 225 -7.91 0.85 -0.55
C GLY A 225 -7.70 -0.65 -0.82
N TYR A 226 -6.75 -0.93 -1.70
CA TYR A 226 -6.48 -2.28 -2.18
C TYR A 226 -5.85 -3.13 -1.07
N THR A 227 -6.61 -4.10 -0.57
CA THR A 227 -6.09 -5.29 0.11
C THR A 227 -6.10 -6.42 -0.90
N GLN A 228 -5.03 -7.21 -0.94
CA GLN A 228 -4.82 -8.40 -1.78
C GLN A 228 -6.15 -9.06 -2.24
N PRO A 229 -6.41 -9.25 -3.55
CA PRO A 229 -7.48 -10.13 -3.97
C PRO A 229 -7.13 -11.53 -3.44
N ALA A 230 -8.03 -12.06 -2.63
CA ALA A 230 -7.93 -13.40 -2.04
C ALA A 230 -7.60 -14.47 -3.07
#